data_AF-A0A1M4EA37-F1
#
_entry.id   AF-A0A1M4EA37-F1
#
_cell.length_a   1.000
_cell.length_b   1.000
_cell.length_c   1.000
_cell.angle_alpha   90.00
_cell.angle_beta   90.00
_cell.angle_gamma   90.00
#
_symmetry.space_group_name_H-M   'P 1'
#
loop_
_entity.id
_entity.type
_entity.pdbx_description
1 polymer ?
#
loop_
_entity_poly.entity_id
_entity_poly.type
_entity_poly.pdbx_seq_one_letter_code
_entity_poly.pdbx_strand_id
1 'polypeptide(L)'
;MVDVKMIRALCDRTPGRAAGVIGTVLALLVVGSPMTEAAAADPPAAPVCERQVVLEAWVTGGVNVRPAAEQALLGDRAAICALLAELPGLVARDDREQAGRIKAHGGPEVAAAANAALMSDDSGAVVKFLDGGWESAREIDLRASVNAMKAAGGPEVRAAANAVLRNGSREALGQFVESGWRLPFRLDLRAVVNRAMAGGGPQVQAAANRALQDGSLEMQERFVQIDWGVAQARDNESQTLNDLRASATEATRRAAFETVSAVAQAERAKAEAAAAKSDAQEAERLASLAGRESAEARRQARHMGGTG
;
A
#
# COMPACT_ATOMS: atom_id res chain seq x y z
N MET A 1 -46.81 14.28 -22.69
CA MET A 1 -47.93 14.29 -21.74
C MET A 1 -47.52 13.40 -20.58
N VAL A 2 -46.82 13.98 -19.61
CA VAL A 2 -46.27 13.27 -18.45
C VAL A 2 -47.23 13.53 -17.30
N ASP A 3 -47.74 12.44 -16.76
CA ASP A 3 -48.76 12.39 -15.74
C ASP A 3 -48.26 13.03 -14.43
N VAL A 4 -49.01 13.99 -13.88
CA VAL A 4 -48.67 14.73 -12.64
C VAL A 4 -48.55 13.80 -11.42
N LYS A 5 -49.04 12.55 -11.53
CA LYS A 5 -48.79 11.49 -10.55
C LYS A 5 -47.32 11.03 -10.48
N MET A 6 -46.52 11.25 -11.51
CA MET A 6 -45.13 10.77 -11.57
C MET A 6 -44.17 11.61 -10.70
N ILE A 7 -44.51 12.87 -10.40
CA ILE A 7 -43.67 13.77 -9.57
C ILE A 7 -43.81 13.45 -8.07
N ARG A 8 -44.96 12.92 -7.64
CA ARG A 8 -45.16 12.50 -6.23
C ARG A 8 -44.46 11.20 -5.86
N ALA A 9 -44.04 10.38 -6.83
CA ALA A 9 -43.45 9.07 -6.57
C ALA A 9 -41.95 9.11 -6.20
N LEU A 10 -41.28 10.25 -6.35
CA LEU A 10 -39.84 10.40 -6.09
C LEU A 10 -39.52 10.90 -4.67
N CYS A 11 -40.52 11.21 -3.83
CA CYS A 11 -40.32 11.76 -2.49
C CYS A 11 -40.49 10.76 -1.33
N ASP A 12 -40.93 9.52 -1.55
CA ASP A 12 -40.99 8.51 -0.49
C ASP A 12 -39.80 7.54 -0.55
N ARG A 13 -38.67 7.98 -0.02
CA ARG A 13 -37.65 7.09 0.54
C ARG A 13 -37.23 7.61 1.91
N THR A 14 -37.66 6.94 2.98
CA THR A 14 -36.87 6.54 4.17
C THR A 14 -37.76 5.72 5.12
N PRO A 15 -37.24 5.09 6.19
CA PRO A 15 -36.82 3.69 6.22
C PRO A 15 -37.75 2.82 7.07
N GLY A 16 -37.59 1.50 6.95
CA GLY A 16 -38.45 0.50 7.56
C GLY A 16 -38.67 0.62 9.07
N ARG A 17 -39.89 0.29 9.49
CA ARG A 17 -40.19 -0.29 10.80
C ARG A 17 -41.14 -1.46 10.59
N ALA A 18 -40.66 -2.63 11.02
CA ALA A 18 -41.41 -3.87 11.05
C ALA A 18 -42.53 -3.83 12.11
N ALA A 19 -43.72 -4.25 11.72
CA ALA A 19 -44.79 -4.86 12.52
C ALA A 19 -45.83 -5.34 11.49
N GLY A 20 -46.18 -6.62 11.37
CA GLY A 20 -46.77 -7.45 12.42
C GLY A 20 -48.12 -7.93 11.85
N VAL A 21 -48.16 -9.19 11.46
CA VAL A 21 -49.30 -9.92 10.86
C VAL A 21 -50.51 -9.98 11.80
N ILE A 22 -51.73 -9.79 11.27
CA ILE A 22 -53.06 -10.37 11.61
C ILE A 22 -53.99 -9.81 10.50
N GLY A 23 -54.78 -10.54 9.70
CA GLY A 23 -55.37 -11.85 9.87
C GLY A 23 -56.88 -11.72 10.14
N THR A 24 -57.71 -11.39 9.14
CA THR A 24 -59.16 -11.71 9.18
C THR A 24 -59.80 -11.71 7.79
N VAL A 25 -60.33 -12.88 7.45
CA VAL A 25 -61.29 -13.19 6.39
C VAL A 25 -62.66 -12.62 6.75
N LEU A 26 -63.36 -11.97 5.82
CA LEU A 26 -64.82 -11.89 5.87
C LEU A 26 -65.42 -11.76 4.46
N ALA A 27 -66.46 -12.55 4.23
CA ALA A 27 -67.06 -12.88 2.95
C ALA A 27 -68.21 -11.94 2.52
N LEU A 28 -68.38 -11.87 1.20
CA LEU A 28 -69.58 -11.68 0.37
C LEU A 28 -70.82 -10.96 0.93
N LEU A 29 -71.26 -9.92 0.19
CA LEU A 29 -72.67 -9.71 -0.17
C LEU A 29 -72.81 -8.80 -1.39
N VAL A 30 -73.49 -9.30 -2.43
CA VAL A 30 -73.85 -8.61 -3.67
C VAL A 30 -75.24 -8.00 -3.49
N VAL A 31 -75.39 -6.69 -3.73
CA VAL A 31 -76.66 -6.03 -4.05
C VAL A 31 -76.39 -4.98 -5.13
N GLY A 32 -77.24 -4.98 -6.17
CA GLY A 32 -77.10 -4.15 -7.36
C GLY A 32 -77.82 -2.80 -7.32
N SER A 33 -77.46 -2.00 -8.33
CA SER A 33 -78.07 -0.78 -8.88
C SER A 33 -77.66 0.57 -8.25
N PRO A 34 -77.63 1.69 -9.02
CA PRO A 34 -77.73 1.87 -10.47
C PRO A 34 -76.43 2.44 -11.10
N MET A 35 -76.31 2.34 -12.42
CA MET A 35 -75.25 3.01 -13.17
C MET A 35 -75.36 4.52 -12.95
N THR A 36 -74.41 5.05 -12.18
CA THR A 36 -74.17 6.49 -12.12
C THR A 36 -73.35 6.83 -13.34
N GLU A 37 -73.95 7.58 -14.25
CA GLU A 37 -73.27 8.27 -15.34
C GLU A 37 -72.12 9.05 -14.72
N ALA A 38 -70.89 8.54 -14.90
CA ALA A 38 -69.70 9.26 -14.53
C ALA A 38 -69.63 10.47 -15.47
N ALA A 39 -70.14 11.60 -15.00
CA ALA A 39 -69.84 12.90 -15.56
C ALA A 39 -68.33 12.93 -15.82
N ALA A 40 -67.97 13.11 -17.09
CA ALA A 40 -66.60 13.35 -17.48
C ALA A 40 -66.10 14.52 -16.63
N ALA A 41 -65.27 14.21 -15.63
CA ALA A 41 -64.55 15.24 -14.91
C ALA A 41 -63.74 16.00 -15.94
N ASP A 42 -63.89 17.32 -15.97
CA ASP A 42 -63.04 18.20 -16.75
C ASP A 42 -61.57 17.78 -16.54
N PRO A 43 -60.74 17.77 -17.60
CA PRO A 43 -59.30 17.57 -17.43
C PRO A 43 -58.80 18.58 -16.38
N PRO A 44 -57.94 18.17 -15.43
CA PRO A 44 -57.42 19.10 -14.43
C PRO A 44 -56.83 20.31 -15.16
N ALA A 45 -57.25 21.50 -14.75
CA ALA A 45 -56.75 22.75 -15.31
C ALA A 45 -55.21 22.76 -15.29
N ALA A 46 -54.60 23.25 -16.37
CA ALA A 46 -53.16 23.48 -16.43
C ALA A 46 -52.68 24.23 -15.17
N PRO A 47 -51.45 23.97 -14.67
CA PRO A 47 -50.99 24.53 -13.39
C PRO A 47 -51.16 26.05 -13.40
N VAL A 48 -51.95 26.55 -12.44
CA VAL A 48 -52.33 27.96 -12.35
C VAL A 48 -51.16 28.74 -11.76
N CYS A 49 -50.11 29.00 -12.55
CA CYS A 49 -48.92 29.78 -12.17
C CYS A 49 -48.61 29.71 -10.67
N GLU A 50 -48.44 28.49 -10.16
CA GLU A 50 -48.50 28.22 -8.74
C GLU A 50 -47.17 28.60 -8.09
N ARG A 51 -47.18 29.64 -7.25
CA ARG A 51 -45.99 30.10 -6.51
C ARG A 51 -45.36 28.98 -5.65
N GLN A 52 -46.18 28.03 -5.17
CA GLN A 52 -45.70 26.90 -4.38
C GLN A 52 -44.75 25.97 -5.17
N VAL A 53 -45.05 25.71 -6.45
CA VAL A 53 -44.19 24.87 -7.31
C VAL A 53 -42.85 25.57 -7.56
N VAL A 54 -42.86 26.89 -7.70
CA VAL A 54 -41.62 27.68 -7.85
C VAL A 54 -40.81 27.66 -6.56
N LEU A 55 -41.44 27.74 -5.39
CA LEU A 55 -40.75 27.62 -4.11
C LEU A 55 -40.07 26.25 -3.97
N GLU A 56 -40.75 25.17 -4.33
CA GLU A 56 -40.16 23.83 -4.34
C GLU A 56 -38.98 23.74 -5.30
N ALA A 57 -39.13 24.26 -6.53
CA ALA A 57 -38.05 24.33 -7.51
C ALA A 57 -36.84 25.14 -7.01
N TRP A 58 -37.05 26.19 -6.21
CA TRP A 58 -35.95 26.93 -5.58
C TRP A 58 -35.24 26.11 -4.51
N VAL A 59 -35.98 25.32 -3.72
CA VAL A 59 -35.41 24.50 -2.64
C VAL A 59 -34.68 23.27 -3.18
N THR A 60 -35.25 22.58 -4.18
CA THR A 60 -34.75 21.29 -4.68
C THR A 60 -34.00 21.39 -6.00
N GLY A 61 -34.10 22.52 -6.69
CA GLY A 61 -33.52 22.72 -8.02
C GLY A 61 -32.00 22.64 -8.04
N GLY A 62 -31.48 22.21 -9.20
CA GLY A 62 -30.05 22.20 -9.48
C GLY A 62 -29.53 23.58 -9.87
N VAL A 63 -28.41 23.60 -10.57
CA VAL A 63 -27.67 24.84 -10.85
C VAL A 63 -28.39 25.76 -11.85
N ASN A 64 -29.32 25.21 -12.65
CA ASN A 64 -30.13 25.95 -13.60
C ASN A 64 -31.51 26.30 -13.01
N VAL A 65 -32.18 25.33 -12.37
CA VAL A 65 -33.54 25.51 -11.85
C VAL A 65 -33.57 26.47 -10.65
N ARG A 66 -32.64 26.34 -9.70
CA ARG A 66 -32.64 27.16 -8.48
C ARG A 66 -32.52 28.67 -8.72
N PRO A 67 -31.53 29.18 -9.48
CA PRO A 67 -31.43 30.62 -9.73
C PRO A 67 -32.61 31.17 -10.56
N ALA A 68 -33.16 30.38 -11.48
CA ALA A 68 -34.34 30.77 -12.25
C ALA A 68 -35.59 30.86 -11.36
N ALA A 69 -35.74 29.92 -10.41
CA ALA A 69 -36.79 29.94 -9.39
C ALA A 69 -36.67 31.13 -8.44
N GLU A 70 -35.47 31.46 -7.99
CA GLU A 70 -35.21 32.65 -7.18
C GLU A 70 -35.66 33.94 -7.89
N GLN A 71 -35.27 34.11 -9.14
CA GLN A 71 -35.64 35.28 -9.95
C GLN A 71 -37.17 35.38 -10.12
N ALA A 72 -37.86 34.27 -10.37
CA ALA A 72 -39.31 34.26 -10.51
C ALA A 72 -40.03 34.58 -9.19
N LEU A 73 -39.51 34.16 -8.03
CA LEU A 73 -40.10 34.47 -6.71
C LEU A 73 -39.99 35.95 -6.35
N LEU A 74 -38.91 36.60 -6.77
CA LEU A 74 -38.69 38.05 -6.62
C LEU A 74 -39.53 38.88 -7.60
N GLY A 75 -40.08 38.24 -8.64
CA GLY A 75 -40.91 38.87 -9.66
C GLY A 75 -42.42 38.85 -9.37
N ASP A 76 -43.18 39.11 -10.42
CA ASP A 76 -44.64 39.14 -10.40
C ASP A 76 -45.26 37.80 -10.87
N ARG A 77 -46.58 37.77 -11.01
CA ARG A 77 -47.31 36.58 -11.49
C ARG A 77 -46.84 36.15 -12.89
N ALA A 78 -46.47 37.09 -13.77
CA ALA A 78 -46.01 36.76 -15.11
C ALA A 78 -44.65 36.05 -15.07
N ALA A 79 -43.74 36.48 -14.19
CA ALA A 79 -42.46 35.80 -13.96
C ALA A 79 -42.65 34.35 -13.48
N ILE A 80 -43.60 34.11 -12.58
CA ILE A 80 -43.95 32.76 -12.10
C ILE A 80 -44.50 31.90 -13.25
N CYS A 81 -45.42 32.44 -14.06
CA CYS A 81 -45.96 31.70 -15.21
C CYS A 81 -44.86 31.37 -16.24
N ALA A 82 -43.98 32.32 -16.53
CA ALA A 82 -42.89 32.16 -17.49
C ALA A 82 -41.92 31.06 -17.04
N LEU A 83 -41.51 31.06 -15.77
CA LEU A 83 -40.65 30.01 -15.23
C LEU A 83 -41.32 28.64 -15.31
N LEU A 84 -42.59 28.51 -14.93
CA LEU A 84 -43.26 27.21 -14.95
C LEU A 84 -43.38 26.64 -16.37
N ALA A 85 -43.47 27.50 -17.38
CA ALA A 85 -43.39 27.08 -18.78
C ALA A 85 -41.97 26.62 -19.18
N GLU A 86 -40.91 27.22 -18.64
CA GLU A 86 -39.51 26.86 -18.92
C GLU A 86 -38.99 25.69 -18.06
N LEU A 87 -39.62 25.43 -16.92
CA LEU A 87 -39.15 24.52 -15.87
C LEU A 87 -38.75 23.13 -16.40
N PRO A 88 -39.51 22.46 -17.29
CA PRO A 88 -39.10 21.17 -17.84
C PRO A 88 -37.75 21.21 -18.58
N GLY A 89 -37.45 22.31 -19.28
CA GLY A 89 -36.18 22.50 -19.98
C GLY A 89 -35.02 22.76 -19.03
N LEU A 90 -35.26 23.50 -17.94
CA LEU A 90 -34.26 23.74 -16.89
C LEU A 90 -33.93 22.45 -16.12
N VAL A 91 -34.95 21.66 -15.76
CA VAL A 91 -34.78 20.36 -15.11
C VAL A 91 -33.97 19.42 -16.00
N ALA A 92 -34.28 19.33 -17.30
CA ALA A 92 -33.53 18.50 -18.24
C ALA A 92 -32.05 18.91 -18.37
N ARG A 93 -31.72 20.21 -18.21
CA ARG A 93 -30.34 20.70 -18.16
C ARG A 93 -29.63 20.25 -16.87
N ASP A 94 -30.29 20.42 -15.72
CA ASP A 94 -29.76 19.97 -14.43
C ASP A 94 -29.53 18.45 -14.38
N ASP A 95 -30.45 17.66 -14.94
CA ASP A 95 -30.32 16.20 -15.03
C ASP A 95 -29.13 15.78 -15.89
N ARG A 96 -28.92 16.44 -17.05
CA ARG A 96 -27.76 16.18 -17.92
C ARG A 96 -26.45 16.51 -17.22
N GLU A 97 -26.41 17.58 -16.45
CA GLU A 97 -25.23 17.90 -15.63
C GLU A 97 -24.97 16.87 -14.54
N GLN A 98 -26.01 16.42 -13.83
CA GLN A 98 -25.88 15.38 -12.81
C GLN A 98 -25.38 14.07 -13.42
N ALA A 99 -25.89 13.67 -14.59
CA ALA A 99 -25.38 12.52 -15.33
C ALA A 99 -23.91 12.71 -15.73
N GLY A 100 -23.51 13.92 -16.13
CA GLY A 100 -22.11 14.27 -16.39
C GLY A 100 -21.22 14.15 -15.15
N ARG A 101 -21.69 14.54 -13.97
CA ARG A 101 -20.96 14.37 -12.70
C ARG A 101 -20.78 12.89 -12.33
N ILE A 102 -21.82 12.08 -12.47
CA ILE A 102 -21.77 10.63 -12.24
C ILE A 102 -20.78 9.97 -13.22
N LYS A 103 -20.81 10.36 -14.50
CA LYS A 103 -19.84 9.92 -15.50
C LYS A 103 -18.40 10.21 -15.09
N ALA A 104 -18.12 11.43 -14.60
CA ALA A 104 -16.76 11.87 -14.27
C ALA A 104 -16.16 11.17 -13.04
N HIS A 105 -16.99 10.76 -12.09
CA HIS A 105 -16.56 10.08 -10.85
C HIS A 105 -16.85 8.58 -10.86
N GLY A 106 -17.45 8.07 -11.94
CA GLY A 106 -17.76 6.67 -12.15
C GLY A 106 -16.55 5.89 -12.68
N GLY A 107 -16.65 4.57 -12.63
CA GLY A 107 -15.73 3.70 -13.37
C GLY A 107 -16.10 3.63 -14.86
N PRO A 108 -15.34 2.84 -15.64
CA PRO A 108 -15.54 2.71 -17.08
C PRO A 108 -16.97 2.36 -17.49
N GLU A 109 -17.62 1.43 -16.79
CA GLU A 109 -18.98 0.99 -17.13
C GLU A 109 -20.01 2.06 -16.77
N VAL A 110 -19.87 2.73 -15.61
CA VAL A 110 -20.75 3.85 -15.25
C VAL A 110 -20.62 4.99 -16.26
N ALA A 111 -19.39 5.28 -16.70
CA ALA A 111 -19.14 6.31 -17.70
C ALA A 111 -19.75 5.94 -19.07
N ALA A 112 -19.69 4.67 -19.47
CA ALA A 112 -20.34 4.17 -20.68
C ALA A 112 -21.87 4.27 -20.60
N ALA A 113 -22.46 3.87 -19.47
CA ALA A 113 -23.91 3.97 -19.24
C ALA A 113 -24.39 5.43 -19.25
N ALA A 114 -23.63 6.34 -18.62
CA ALA A 114 -23.95 7.77 -18.64
C ALA A 114 -23.85 8.36 -20.05
N ASN A 115 -22.83 7.98 -20.83
CA ASN A 115 -22.70 8.39 -22.23
C ASN A 115 -23.88 7.93 -23.07
N ALA A 116 -24.30 6.67 -22.93
CA ALA A 116 -25.44 6.14 -23.65
C ALA A 116 -26.73 6.93 -23.34
N ALA A 117 -26.94 7.30 -22.06
CA ALA A 117 -28.08 8.11 -21.66
C ALA A 117 -28.01 9.55 -22.21
N LEU A 118 -26.84 10.17 -22.19
CA LEU A 118 -26.63 11.55 -22.67
C LEU A 118 -26.79 11.70 -24.18
N MET A 119 -26.42 10.66 -24.94
CA MET A 119 -26.47 10.60 -26.41
C MET A 119 -27.77 10.01 -26.95
N SER A 120 -28.69 9.59 -26.08
CA SER A 120 -29.95 9.01 -26.51
C SER A 120 -30.92 10.07 -27.05
N ASP A 121 -31.65 9.72 -28.11
CA ASP A 121 -32.79 10.50 -28.62
C ASP A 121 -34.04 10.37 -27.72
N ASP A 122 -34.08 9.40 -26.80
CA ASP A 122 -35.16 9.29 -25.81
C ASP A 122 -35.01 10.39 -24.75
N SER A 123 -35.96 11.33 -24.76
CA SER A 123 -36.04 12.42 -23.78
C SER A 123 -36.04 11.96 -22.31
N GLY A 124 -36.47 10.72 -22.03
CA GLY A 124 -36.47 10.13 -20.70
C GLY A 124 -35.20 9.35 -20.34
N ALA A 125 -34.22 9.20 -21.25
CA ALA A 125 -33.05 8.34 -21.02
C ALA A 125 -32.17 8.81 -19.85
N VAL A 126 -31.94 10.13 -19.74
CA VAL A 126 -31.17 10.72 -18.64
C VAL A 126 -31.87 10.49 -17.31
N VAL A 127 -33.18 10.70 -17.24
CA VAL A 127 -33.97 10.47 -16.02
C VAL A 127 -33.93 9.00 -15.61
N LYS A 128 -34.13 8.07 -16.55
CA LYS A 128 -34.02 6.61 -16.29
C LYS A 128 -32.62 6.21 -15.80
N PHE A 129 -31.58 6.84 -16.35
CA PHE A 129 -30.22 6.64 -15.86
C PHE A 129 -30.07 7.11 -14.41
N LEU A 130 -30.53 8.32 -14.10
CA LEU A 130 -30.47 8.88 -12.74
C LEU A 130 -31.30 8.08 -11.73
N ASP A 131 -32.43 7.49 -12.15
CA ASP A 131 -33.32 6.66 -11.32
C ASP A 131 -32.82 5.22 -11.10
N GLY A 132 -31.51 4.99 -11.24
CA GLY A 132 -30.87 3.71 -10.92
C GLY A 132 -30.34 2.95 -12.13
N GLY A 133 -30.49 3.47 -13.35
CA GLY A 133 -29.88 2.87 -14.54
C GLY A 133 -28.34 2.77 -14.49
N TRP A 134 -27.68 3.52 -13.60
CA TRP A 134 -26.23 3.42 -13.36
C TRP A 134 -25.82 2.27 -12.43
N GLU A 135 -26.75 1.68 -11.68
CA GLU A 135 -26.43 0.78 -10.57
C GLU A 135 -25.76 -0.52 -11.00
N SER A 136 -26.24 -1.16 -12.07
CA SER A 136 -25.63 -2.39 -12.61
C SER A 136 -24.23 -2.13 -13.15
N ALA A 137 -24.03 -1.00 -13.83
CA ALA A 137 -22.72 -0.58 -14.33
C ALA A 137 -21.74 -0.37 -13.16
N ARG A 138 -22.19 0.27 -12.07
CA ARG A 138 -21.38 0.43 -10.86
C ARG A 138 -21.00 -0.91 -10.23
N GLU A 139 -21.90 -1.89 -10.22
CA GLU A 139 -21.57 -3.22 -9.72
C GLU A 139 -20.45 -3.88 -10.54
N ILE A 140 -20.49 -3.76 -11.87
CA ILE A 140 -19.44 -4.31 -12.75
C ILE A 140 -18.10 -3.64 -12.45
N ASP A 141 -18.06 -2.31 -12.37
CA ASP A 141 -16.84 -1.55 -12.03
C ASP A 141 -16.26 -1.97 -10.66
N LEU A 142 -17.12 -2.16 -9.66
CA LEU A 142 -16.71 -2.60 -8.33
C LEU A 142 -16.16 -4.03 -8.36
N ARG A 143 -16.84 -4.97 -9.04
CA ARG A 143 -16.34 -6.36 -9.19
C ARG A 143 -14.99 -6.39 -9.89
N ALA A 144 -14.79 -5.57 -10.92
CA ALA A 144 -13.50 -5.43 -11.59
C ALA A 144 -12.41 -4.92 -10.62
N SER A 145 -12.72 -3.89 -9.84
CA SER A 145 -11.83 -3.34 -8.81
C SER A 145 -11.44 -4.40 -7.77
N VAL A 146 -12.41 -5.15 -7.24
CA VAL A 146 -12.15 -6.23 -6.28
C VAL A 146 -11.29 -7.34 -6.89
N ASN A 147 -11.52 -7.71 -8.16
CA ASN A 147 -10.67 -8.68 -8.85
C ASN A 147 -9.23 -8.20 -9.02
N ALA A 148 -9.02 -6.91 -9.31
CA ALA A 148 -7.68 -6.33 -9.38
C ALA A 148 -6.98 -6.38 -8.00
N MET A 149 -7.69 -6.03 -6.93
CA MET A 149 -7.17 -6.13 -5.56
C MET A 149 -6.86 -7.57 -5.15
N LYS A 150 -7.70 -8.53 -5.55
CA LYS A 150 -7.45 -9.97 -5.36
C LYS A 150 -6.17 -10.42 -6.05
N ALA A 151 -5.93 -9.97 -7.29
CA ALA A 151 -4.74 -10.35 -8.04
C ALA A 151 -3.45 -9.80 -7.40
N ALA A 152 -3.48 -8.55 -6.95
CA ALA A 152 -2.33 -7.90 -6.30
C ALA A 152 -2.12 -8.34 -4.84
N GLY A 153 -3.18 -8.78 -4.15
CA GLY A 153 -3.15 -9.10 -2.73
C GLY A 153 -2.49 -10.44 -2.37
N GLY A 154 -2.12 -10.56 -1.10
CA GLY A 154 -1.66 -11.81 -0.50
C GLY A 154 -2.80 -12.79 -0.18
N PRO A 155 -2.50 -13.94 0.46
CA PRO A 155 -3.48 -14.97 0.77
C PRO A 155 -4.74 -14.47 1.49
N GLU A 156 -4.58 -13.60 2.49
CA GLU A 156 -5.71 -13.09 3.28
C GLU A 156 -6.55 -12.10 2.46
N VAL A 157 -5.92 -11.20 1.70
CA VAL A 157 -6.66 -10.28 0.80
C VAL A 157 -7.39 -11.07 -0.28
N ARG A 158 -6.78 -12.11 -0.84
CA ARG A 158 -7.43 -13.02 -1.81
C ARG A 158 -8.63 -13.73 -1.22
N ALA A 159 -8.51 -14.23 0.02
CA ALA A 159 -9.61 -14.88 0.71
C ALA A 159 -10.79 -13.91 0.94
N ALA A 160 -10.51 -12.71 1.44
CA ALA A 160 -11.52 -11.68 1.68
C ALA A 160 -12.18 -11.18 0.37
N ALA A 161 -11.38 -10.94 -0.68
CA ALA A 161 -11.89 -10.56 -1.99
C ALA A 161 -12.79 -11.65 -2.60
N ASN A 162 -12.40 -12.93 -2.47
CA ASN A 162 -13.24 -14.05 -2.91
C ASN A 162 -14.57 -14.12 -2.15
N ALA A 163 -14.57 -13.79 -0.85
CA ALA A 163 -15.79 -13.79 -0.05
C ALA A 163 -16.79 -12.73 -0.55
N VAL A 164 -16.32 -11.50 -0.81
CA VAL A 164 -17.21 -10.44 -1.31
C VAL A 164 -17.61 -10.65 -2.78
N LEU A 165 -16.76 -11.25 -3.62
CA LEU A 165 -17.11 -11.54 -5.02
C LEU A 165 -18.22 -12.59 -5.17
N ARG A 166 -18.26 -13.60 -4.29
CA ARG A 166 -19.24 -14.70 -4.40
C ARG A 166 -20.66 -14.22 -4.09
N ASN A 167 -20.84 -13.55 -2.95
CA ASN A 167 -22.16 -13.28 -2.38
C ASN A 167 -22.35 -11.82 -1.92
N GLY A 168 -21.42 -10.92 -2.23
CA GLY A 168 -21.49 -9.54 -1.80
C GLY A 168 -22.51 -8.74 -2.61
N SER A 169 -23.28 -7.90 -1.93
CA SER A 169 -24.05 -6.83 -2.59
C SER A 169 -23.12 -5.76 -3.16
N ARG A 170 -23.64 -4.86 -4.00
CA ARG A 170 -22.92 -3.68 -4.47
C ARG A 170 -22.32 -2.87 -3.31
N GLU A 171 -23.07 -2.71 -2.22
CA GLU A 171 -22.61 -2.02 -1.01
C GLU A 171 -21.44 -2.77 -0.36
N ALA A 172 -21.51 -4.10 -0.26
CA ALA A 172 -20.42 -4.90 0.28
C ALA A 172 -19.15 -4.82 -0.59
N LEU A 173 -19.30 -4.85 -1.92
CA LEU A 173 -18.19 -4.64 -2.85
C LEU A 173 -17.57 -3.24 -2.67
N GLY A 174 -18.41 -2.21 -2.55
CA GLY A 174 -17.98 -0.83 -2.28
C GLY A 174 -17.20 -0.71 -0.96
N GLN A 175 -17.75 -1.25 0.12
CA GLN A 175 -17.09 -1.27 1.43
C GLN A 175 -15.75 -2.01 1.40
N PHE A 176 -15.66 -3.11 0.66
CA PHE A 176 -14.41 -3.83 0.50
C PHE A 176 -13.35 -2.97 -0.19
N VAL A 177 -13.70 -2.33 -1.32
CA VAL A 177 -12.79 -1.43 -2.07
C VAL A 177 -12.36 -0.23 -1.21
N GLU A 178 -13.28 0.35 -0.45
CA GLU A 178 -13.01 1.53 0.38
C GLU A 178 -12.11 1.22 1.59
N SER A 179 -12.37 0.11 2.29
CA SER A 179 -11.67 -0.17 3.55
C SER A 179 -11.55 -1.64 3.94
N GLY A 180 -12.43 -2.52 3.45
CA GLY A 180 -12.47 -3.93 3.88
C GLY A 180 -11.20 -4.72 3.57
N TRP A 181 -10.39 -4.26 2.61
CA TRP A 181 -9.08 -4.85 2.29
C TRP A 181 -7.99 -4.60 3.34
N ARG A 182 -8.10 -3.57 4.19
CA ARG A 182 -7.01 -3.12 5.08
C ARG A 182 -6.65 -4.17 6.13
N LEU A 183 -7.66 -4.78 6.75
CA LEU A 183 -7.45 -5.83 7.75
C LEU A 183 -6.74 -7.07 7.18
N PRO A 184 -7.25 -7.72 6.11
CA PRO A 184 -6.55 -8.87 5.53
C PRO A 184 -5.16 -8.51 5.01
N PHE A 185 -4.96 -7.32 4.44
CA PHE A 185 -3.64 -6.89 4.02
C PHE A 185 -2.64 -6.76 5.18
N ARG A 186 -3.10 -6.24 6.33
CA ARG A 186 -2.29 -6.22 7.56
C ARG A 186 -1.95 -7.63 8.05
N LEU A 187 -2.84 -8.60 7.91
CA LEU A 187 -2.56 -10.00 8.27
C LEU A 187 -1.50 -10.61 7.33
N ASP A 188 -1.59 -10.35 6.02
CA ASP A 188 -0.58 -10.74 5.04
C ASP A 188 0.80 -10.15 5.39
N LEU A 189 0.86 -8.86 5.72
CA LEU A 189 2.10 -8.20 6.15
C LEU A 189 2.65 -8.80 7.45
N ARG A 190 1.81 -9.04 8.45
CA ARG A 190 2.23 -9.67 9.71
C ARG A 190 2.89 -11.02 9.45
N ALA A 191 2.38 -11.80 8.50
CA ALA A 191 3.00 -13.06 8.10
C ALA A 191 4.35 -12.88 7.41
N VAL A 192 4.56 -11.81 6.63
CA VAL A 192 5.87 -11.45 6.07
C VAL A 192 6.84 -11.05 7.20
N VAL A 193 6.41 -10.18 8.12
CA VAL A 193 7.24 -9.72 9.24
C VAL A 193 7.69 -10.87 10.13
N ASN A 194 6.78 -11.80 10.47
CA ASN A 194 7.12 -12.99 11.25
C ASN A 194 8.14 -13.89 10.54
N ARG A 195 8.04 -14.04 9.22
CA ARG A 195 9.03 -14.81 8.43
C ARG A 195 10.39 -14.14 8.41
N ALA A 196 10.44 -12.82 8.21
CA ALA A 196 11.67 -12.05 8.29
C ALA A 196 12.30 -12.15 9.69
N MET A 197 11.51 -12.08 10.75
CA MET A 197 11.98 -12.26 12.12
C MET A 197 12.59 -13.65 12.36
N ALA A 198 11.94 -14.71 11.87
CA ALA A 198 12.40 -16.09 12.06
C ALA A 198 13.70 -16.41 11.31
N GLY A 199 13.91 -15.81 10.13
CA GLY A 199 15.10 -16.03 9.30
C GLY A 199 16.20 -14.97 9.42
N GLY A 200 15.94 -13.85 10.08
CA GLY A 200 16.83 -12.70 10.17
C GLY A 200 17.85 -12.78 11.31
N GLY A 201 18.91 -11.98 11.19
CA GLY A 201 19.88 -11.78 12.27
C GLY A 201 19.33 -10.87 13.38
N PRO A 202 20.15 -10.56 14.40
CA PRO A 202 19.72 -9.81 15.58
C PRO A 202 19.07 -8.45 15.27
N GLN A 203 19.56 -7.73 14.27
CA GLN A 203 19.00 -6.43 13.88
C GLN A 203 17.66 -6.60 13.19
N VAL A 204 17.52 -7.56 12.28
CA VAL A 204 16.24 -7.87 11.62
C VAL A 204 15.21 -8.32 12.66
N GLN A 205 15.59 -9.18 13.60
CA GLN A 205 14.72 -9.62 14.69
C GLN A 205 14.24 -8.45 15.55
N ALA A 206 15.12 -7.53 15.93
CA ALA A 206 14.75 -6.35 16.70
C ALA A 206 13.82 -5.42 15.93
N ALA A 207 14.07 -5.19 14.64
CA ALA A 207 13.22 -4.36 13.79
C ALA A 207 11.83 -4.98 13.57
N ALA A 208 11.78 -6.28 13.28
CA ALA A 208 10.53 -7.02 13.10
C ALA A 208 9.70 -7.02 14.39
N ASN A 209 10.32 -7.26 15.55
CA ASN A 209 9.65 -7.20 16.85
C ASN A 209 9.01 -5.84 17.11
N ARG A 210 9.70 -4.73 16.81
CA ARG A 210 9.12 -3.38 16.95
C ARG A 210 7.86 -3.21 16.08
N ALA A 211 7.92 -3.64 14.81
CA ALA A 211 6.77 -3.55 13.92
C ALA A 211 5.59 -4.43 14.38
N LEU A 212 5.87 -5.63 14.90
CA LEU A 212 4.86 -6.56 15.42
C LEU A 212 4.21 -6.09 16.72
N GLN A 213 4.97 -5.44 17.60
CA GLN A 213 4.49 -4.88 18.86
C GLN A 213 3.62 -3.66 18.64
N ASP A 214 4.01 -2.77 17.72
CA ASP A 214 3.17 -1.64 17.33
C ASP A 214 1.86 -2.12 16.68
N GLY A 215 1.96 -3.07 15.75
CA GLY A 215 0.80 -3.76 15.19
C GLY A 215 -0.06 -2.93 14.23
N SER A 216 0.26 -1.66 14.00
CA SER A 216 -0.37 -0.83 12.98
C SER A 216 -0.03 -1.32 11.57
N LEU A 217 -0.87 -0.94 10.60
CA LEU A 217 -0.60 -1.23 9.18
C LEU A 217 0.65 -0.49 8.71
N GLU A 218 0.76 0.81 9.05
CA GLU A 218 1.86 1.68 8.67
C GLU A 218 3.22 1.13 9.13
N MET A 219 3.33 0.69 10.38
CA MET A 219 4.61 0.18 10.89
C MET A 219 5.01 -1.16 10.28
N GLN A 220 4.05 -2.01 9.93
CA GLN A 220 4.33 -3.27 9.24
C GLN A 220 4.72 -3.04 7.78
N GLU A 221 4.07 -2.11 7.07
CA GLU A 221 4.46 -1.68 5.72
C GLU A 221 5.86 -1.08 5.71
N ARG A 222 6.14 -0.14 6.62
CA ARG A 222 7.45 0.51 6.76
C ARG A 222 8.55 -0.51 7.03
N PHE A 223 8.27 -1.52 7.85
CA PHE A 223 9.23 -2.61 8.07
C PHE A 223 9.55 -3.35 6.78
N VAL A 224 8.52 -3.82 6.06
CA VAL A 224 8.70 -4.62 4.84
C VAL A 224 9.38 -3.80 3.73
N GLN A 225 9.07 -2.51 3.61
CA GLN A 225 9.60 -1.65 2.54
C GLN A 225 10.99 -1.09 2.83
N ILE A 226 11.30 -0.78 4.09
CA ILE A 226 12.50 -0.01 4.46
C ILE A 226 13.31 -0.73 5.54
N ASP A 227 12.73 -0.94 6.72
CA ASP A 227 13.54 -1.33 7.88
C ASP A 227 14.16 -2.72 7.74
N TRP A 228 13.52 -3.64 7.02
CA TRP A 228 14.08 -4.97 6.78
C TRP A 228 15.42 -4.88 6.04
N GLY A 229 15.49 -4.14 4.93
CA GLY A 229 16.73 -3.98 4.17
C GLY A 229 17.84 -3.32 5.00
N VAL A 230 17.50 -2.28 5.76
CA VAL A 230 18.45 -1.58 6.64
C VAL A 230 18.96 -2.51 7.74
N ALA A 231 18.07 -3.26 8.38
CA ALA A 231 18.43 -4.19 9.44
C ALA A 231 19.31 -5.35 8.92
N GLN A 232 18.98 -5.90 7.75
CA GLN A 232 19.79 -6.93 7.11
C GLN A 232 21.19 -6.43 6.76
N ALA A 233 21.32 -5.20 6.27
CA ALA A 233 22.62 -4.59 5.99
C ALA A 233 23.48 -4.49 7.27
N ARG A 234 22.88 -4.11 8.41
CA ARG A 234 23.57 -4.05 9.70
C ARG A 234 23.97 -5.42 10.24
N ASP A 235 23.15 -6.45 10.01
CA ASP A 235 23.51 -7.83 10.36
C ASP A 235 24.72 -8.30 9.54
N ASN A 236 24.74 -8.02 8.23
CA ASN A 236 25.87 -8.36 7.34
C ASN A 236 27.16 -7.60 7.71
N GLU A 237 27.04 -6.31 8.05
CA GLU A 237 28.16 -5.49 8.53
C GLU A 237 28.72 -6.06 9.84
N SER A 238 27.84 -6.42 10.77
CA SER A 238 28.24 -7.01 12.05
C SER A 238 29.00 -8.33 11.87
N GLN A 239 28.55 -9.20 10.95
CA GLN A 239 29.28 -10.41 10.59
C GLN A 239 30.66 -10.10 10.01
N THR A 240 30.74 -9.18 9.05
CA THR A 240 32.00 -8.79 8.41
C THR A 240 33.01 -8.23 9.43
N LEU A 241 32.54 -7.40 10.37
CA LEU A 241 33.38 -6.87 11.45
C LEU A 241 33.88 -7.99 12.39
N ASN A 242 33.06 -8.99 12.67
CA ASN A 242 33.48 -10.13 13.49
C ASN A 242 34.54 -10.98 12.79
N ASP A 243 34.37 -11.24 11.50
CA ASP A 243 35.35 -11.99 10.70
C ASP A 243 36.69 -11.23 10.61
N LEU A 244 36.64 -9.91 10.42
CA LEU A 244 37.83 -9.07 10.40
C LEU A 244 38.57 -9.09 11.74
N ARG A 245 37.83 -9.02 12.86
CA ARG A 245 38.42 -9.14 14.21
C ARG A 245 39.07 -10.51 14.44
N ALA A 246 38.43 -11.58 13.99
CA ALA A 246 38.98 -12.92 14.08
C ALA A 246 40.28 -13.06 13.26
N SER A 247 40.27 -12.56 12.02
CA SER A 247 41.45 -12.52 11.16
C SER A 247 42.61 -11.71 11.77
N ALA A 248 42.32 -10.51 12.30
CA ALA A 248 43.32 -9.67 12.95
C ALA A 248 43.91 -10.34 14.21
N THR A 249 43.10 -11.06 14.97
CA THR A 249 43.54 -11.83 16.15
C THR A 249 44.50 -12.94 15.73
N GLU A 250 44.17 -13.68 14.67
CA GLU A 250 45.03 -14.75 14.14
C GLU A 250 46.34 -14.20 13.55
N ALA A 251 46.29 -13.10 12.80
CA ALA A 251 47.49 -12.43 12.29
C ALA A 251 48.40 -11.96 13.44
N THR A 252 47.83 -11.39 14.50
CA THR A 252 48.56 -10.98 15.71
C THR A 252 49.25 -12.17 16.39
N ARG A 253 48.55 -13.30 16.49
CA ARG A 253 49.10 -14.54 17.05
C ARG A 253 50.31 -15.03 16.22
N ARG A 254 50.19 -15.03 14.88
CA ARG A 254 51.29 -15.44 13.98
C ARG A 254 52.49 -14.52 14.10
N ALA A 255 52.28 -13.20 14.07
CA ALA A 255 53.34 -12.22 14.23
C ALA A 255 54.07 -12.39 15.58
N ALA A 256 53.35 -12.73 16.66
CA ALA A 256 53.97 -13.03 17.95
C ALA A 256 54.87 -14.29 17.89
N PHE A 257 54.42 -15.37 17.25
CA PHE A 257 55.23 -16.58 17.06
C PHE A 257 56.48 -16.31 16.20
N GLU A 258 56.32 -15.56 15.11
CA GLU A 258 57.44 -15.16 14.25
C GLU A 258 58.45 -14.32 15.03
N THR A 259 57.98 -13.38 15.87
CA THR A 259 58.85 -12.58 16.74
C THR A 259 59.65 -13.46 17.71
N VAL A 260 58.99 -14.42 18.37
CA VAL A 260 59.66 -15.38 19.28
C VAL A 260 60.70 -16.21 18.52
N SER A 261 60.36 -16.70 17.32
CA SER A 261 61.28 -17.46 16.48
C SER A 261 62.48 -16.63 16.03
N ALA A 262 62.27 -15.38 15.61
CA ALA A 262 63.31 -14.45 15.19
C ALA A 262 64.27 -14.13 16.36
N VAL A 263 63.75 -13.90 17.57
CA VAL A 263 64.57 -13.72 18.77
C VAL A 263 65.40 -14.97 19.05
N ALA A 264 64.81 -16.16 18.99
CA ALA A 264 65.54 -17.42 19.20
C ALA A 264 66.61 -17.69 18.12
N GLN A 265 66.38 -17.29 16.87
CA GLN A 265 67.39 -17.35 15.81
C GLN A 265 68.51 -16.33 16.04
N ALA A 266 68.18 -15.09 16.44
CA ALA A 266 69.16 -14.06 16.74
C ALA A 266 70.08 -14.47 17.91
N GLU A 267 69.53 -15.07 18.98
CA GLU A 267 70.33 -15.57 20.10
C GLU A 267 71.25 -16.73 19.70
N ARG A 268 70.79 -17.65 18.85
CA ARG A 268 71.65 -18.71 18.28
C ARG A 268 72.78 -18.12 17.43
N ALA A 269 72.47 -17.19 16.54
CA ALA A 269 73.48 -16.51 15.72
C ALA A 269 74.52 -15.76 16.57
N LYS A 270 74.11 -15.12 17.68
CA LYS A 270 75.03 -14.49 18.64
C LYS A 270 75.95 -15.52 19.31
N ALA A 271 75.42 -16.66 19.74
CA ALA A 271 76.19 -17.73 20.36
C ALA A 271 77.22 -18.34 19.39
N GLU A 272 76.80 -18.62 18.15
CA GLU A 272 77.67 -19.12 17.09
C GLU A 272 78.78 -18.12 16.74
N ALA A 273 78.45 -16.83 16.63
CA ALA A 273 79.43 -15.77 16.40
C ALA A 273 80.45 -15.65 17.56
N ALA A 274 80.02 -15.83 18.81
CA ALA A 274 80.90 -15.82 19.97
C ALA A 274 81.86 -17.03 19.98
N ALA A 275 81.36 -18.21 19.63
CA ALA A 275 82.18 -19.42 19.49
C ALA A 275 83.23 -19.25 18.39
N ALA A 276 82.82 -18.81 17.20
CA ALA A 276 83.72 -18.55 16.08
C ALA A 276 84.82 -17.53 16.42
N LYS A 277 84.49 -16.50 17.21
CA LYS A 277 85.48 -15.54 17.72
C LYS A 277 86.50 -16.20 18.66
N SER A 278 86.04 -17.07 19.56
CA SER A 278 86.92 -17.81 20.48
C SER A 278 87.87 -18.73 19.71
N ASP A 279 87.35 -19.47 18.71
CA ASP A 279 88.15 -20.37 17.88
C ASP A 279 89.20 -19.60 17.07
N ALA A 280 88.84 -18.44 16.52
CA ALA A 280 89.78 -17.57 15.82
C ALA A 280 90.90 -17.06 16.75
N GLN A 281 90.57 -16.68 17.98
CA GLN A 281 91.56 -16.27 18.99
C GLN A 281 92.50 -17.41 19.39
N GLU A 282 91.98 -18.64 19.51
CA GLU A 282 92.82 -19.81 19.79
C GLU A 282 93.74 -20.15 18.62
N ALA A 283 93.22 -20.12 17.39
CA ALA A 283 94.02 -20.31 16.19
C ALA A 283 95.16 -19.30 16.09
N GLU A 284 94.91 -18.02 16.43
CA GLU A 284 95.94 -16.97 16.48
C GLU A 284 97.02 -17.26 17.54
N ARG A 285 96.62 -17.73 18.73
CA ARG A 285 97.58 -18.15 19.79
C ARG A 285 98.46 -19.31 19.33
N LEU A 286 97.86 -20.35 18.77
CA LEU A 286 98.57 -21.54 18.27
C LEU A 286 99.52 -21.17 17.13
N ALA A 287 99.07 -20.36 16.17
CA ALA A 287 99.92 -19.86 15.09
C ALA A 287 101.13 -19.07 15.63
N SER A 288 100.92 -18.26 16.66
CA SER A 288 101.99 -17.49 17.32
C SER A 288 103.01 -18.38 18.03
N LEU A 289 102.58 -19.47 18.66
CA LEU A 289 103.46 -20.46 19.28
C LEU A 289 104.28 -21.21 18.22
N ALA A 290 103.61 -21.74 17.19
CA ALA A 290 104.27 -22.43 16.09
C ALA A 290 105.31 -21.53 15.38
N GLY A 291 105.01 -20.22 15.24
CA GLY A 291 105.93 -19.23 14.72
C GLY A 291 107.19 -19.04 15.59
N ARG A 292 107.03 -19.04 16.93
CA ARG A 292 108.16 -18.96 17.88
C ARG A 292 109.01 -20.22 17.84
N GLU A 293 108.39 -21.40 17.91
CA GLU A 293 109.10 -22.69 17.82
C GLU A 293 109.85 -22.82 16.49
N SER A 294 109.22 -22.43 15.38
CA SER A 294 109.88 -22.38 14.07
C SER A 294 111.10 -21.45 14.06
N ALA A 295 111.03 -20.30 14.73
CA ALA A 295 112.15 -19.38 14.83
C ALA A 295 113.28 -19.93 15.72
N GLU A 296 112.94 -20.65 16.79
CA GLU A 296 113.89 -21.38 17.64
C GLU A 296 114.61 -22.48 16.88
N ALA A 297 113.86 -23.33 16.16
CA ALA A 297 114.42 -24.37 15.31
C ALA A 297 115.40 -23.79 14.26
N ARG A 298 115.07 -22.66 13.63
CA ARG A 298 115.99 -21.96 12.71
C ARG A 298 117.26 -21.47 13.41
N ARG A 299 117.17 -20.96 14.65
CA ARG A 299 118.35 -20.53 15.42
C ARG A 299 119.25 -21.71 15.76
N GLN A 300 118.68 -22.82 16.21
CA GLN A 300 119.42 -24.05 16.52
C GLN A 300 120.11 -24.62 15.28
N ALA A 301 119.42 -24.67 14.13
CA ALA A 301 120.00 -25.12 12.87
C ALA A 301 121.18 -24.24 12.42
N ARG A 302 121.10 -22.91 12.59
CA ARG A 302 122.23 -21.99 12.31
C ARG A 302 123.42 -22.22 13.23
N HIS A 303 123.19 -22.57 14.49
CA HIS A 303 124.27 -22.93 15.42
C HIS A 303 124.99 -24.21 15.00
N MET A 304 124.28 -25.23 14.51
CA MET A 304 124.90 -26.48 14.04
C MET A 304 125.61 -26.35 12.69
N GLY A 305 125.21 -25.40 11.83
CA GLY A 305 125.86 -25.13 10.54
C GLY A 305 127.13 -24.27 10.63
N GLY A 306 127.44 -23.67 11.80
CA GLY A 306 128.63 -22.85 12.03
C GLY A 306 129.81 -23.56 12.69
N THR A 307 129.69 -24.88 12.93
CA THR A 307 130.68 -25.72 13.62
C THR A 307 131.31 -26.79 12.74
N GLY A 308 131.28 -26.61 11.41
CA GLY A 308 132.03 -27.42 10.43
C GLY A 308 132.87 -26.51 9.55
#